data_AF-A0A950Z1E2-F1
#
_entry.id   AF-A0A950Z1E2-F1
#
_cell.length_a   1.000
_cell.length_b   1.000
_cell.length_c   1.000
_cell.angle_alpha   90.00
_cell.angle_beta   90.00
_cell.angle_gamma   90.00
#
_symmetry.space_group_name_H-M   'P 1'
#
loop_
_entity.id
_entity.type
_entity.pdbx_description
1 polymer ?
#
loop_
_entity_poly.entity_id
_entity_poly.type
_entity_poly.pdbx_seq_one_letter_code
_entity_poly.pdbx_strand_id
1 'polypeptide(L)'
;MLFLTLTVVLPRISWADSGSVPDGSYSSLARTLRDHASQQVERVRPLVANGTLPKSQLDQAESRLADAEDELILSETLYGQPQVEKLTDTEAVDMVAAARRRFERQQKLADERQLLVDQGIISRAEFQQFRDELDARGRVLELAQNRAKLLRDLHAMAENERQLERAAQAGLPTLQNSMTRFEGNGHFTLDDLPTISGEFRKHFNHDLPVSALGQTLIHQSMQLDHRNRVDVALNPQTPEGMWLCQLLQHLRVPYIAFRNAVAGAATAPHIHIGLESTRLRIARAD
;
A
#
# COMPACT_ATOMS: atom_id res chain seq x y z
N MET A 1 33.70 31.12 -6.40
CA MET A 1 32.95 29.96 -6.90
C MET A 1 31.48 30.18 -6.58
N LEU A 2 30.67 30.52 -7.59
CA LEU A 2 29.23 30.72 -7.43
C LEU A 2 28.55 29.34 -7.38
N PHE A 3 28.00 28.96 -6.23
CA PHE A 3 27.11 27.81 -6.13
C PHE A 3 25.73 28.21 -6.64
N LEU A 4 25.36 27.73 -7.84
CA LEU A 4 23.99 27.82 -8.33
C LEU A 4 23.20 26.64 -7.74
N THR A 5 22.64 26.82 -6.56
CA THR A 5 21.64 25.90 -6.00
C THR A 5 20.33 26.11 -6.74
N LEU A 6 19.95 25.16 -7.60
CA LEU A 6 18.62 25.14 -8.20
C LEU A 6 17.63 24.67 -7.12
N THR A 7 17.10 25.62 -6.36
CA THR A 7 16.00 25.39 -5.41
C THR A 7 14.75 25.03 -6.21
N VAL A 8 14.35 23.76 -6.21
CA VAL A 8 13.03 23.37 -6.66
C VAL A 8 12.04 23.82 -5.58
N VAL A 9 11.41 24.97 -5.80
CA VAL A 9 10.27 25.41 -5.01
C VAL A 9 9.10 24.52 -5.42
N LEU A 10 8.84 23.47 -4.64
CA LEU A 10 7.55 22.78 -4.73
C LEU A 10 6.47 23.74 -4.23
N PRO A 11 5.43 24.03 -5.01
CA PRO A 11 4.33 24.86 -4.53
C PRO A 11 3.67 24.17 -3.34
N ARG A 12 3.45 24.93 -2.26
CA ARG A 12 2.54 24.54 -1.19
C ARG A 12 1.14 24.44 -1.80
N ILE A 13 0.74 23.23 -2.16
CA ILE A 13 -0.63 22.96 -2.61
C ILE A 13 -1.53 23.04 -1.37
N SER A 14 -2.28 24.14 -1.29
CA SER A 14 -3.41 24.30 -0.38
C SER A 14 -4.49 23.29 -0.80
N TRP A 15 -4.90 22.41 0.12
CA TRP A 15 -5.91 21.38 -0.09
C TRP A 15 -7.33 21.97 -0.10
N ALA A 16 -7.57 22.95 -0.95
CA ALA A 16 -8.86 23.59 -1.13
C ALA A 16 -9.04 24.02 -2.59
N ASP A 17 -8.91 23.08 -3.52
CA ASP A 17 -9.68 23.15 -4.77
C ASP A 17 -9.78 21.77 -5.42
N SER A 18 -11.00 21.27 -5.56
CA SER A 18 -11.34 20.01 -6.21
C SER A 18 -11.37 20.21 -7.73
N GLY A 19 -10.21 20.48 -8.32
CA GLY A 19 -9.99 20.50 -9.76
C GLY A 19 -9.29 19.21 -10.18
N SER A 20 -9.97 18.36 -10.96
CA SER A 20 -9.39 17.18 -11.58
C SER A 20 -8.13 17.54 -12.37
N VAL A 21 -6.96 17.12 -11.89
CA VAL A 21 -5.71 17.25 -12.64
C VAL A 21 -5.81 16.37 -13.89
N PRO A 22 -5.53 16.89 -15.10
CA PRO A 22 -5.62 16.10 -16.33
C PRO A 22 -4.71 14.87 -16.25
N ASP A 23 -5.27 13.72 -16.61
CA ASP A 23 -4.77 12.34 -16.50
C ASP A 23 -3.49 12.02 -17.30
N GLY A 24 -2.73 13.05 -17.70
CA GLY A 24 -1.44 12.93 -18.38
C GLY A 24 -0.35 13.86 -17.84
N SER A 25 -0.65 14.72 -16.86
CA SER A 25 0.27 15.77 -16.42
C SER A 25 1.48 15.22 -15.63
N TYR A 26 1.29 14.17 -14.82
CA TYR A 26 2.37 13.62 -13.99
C TYR A 26 3.35 12.76 -14.79
N SER A 27 2.85 11.85 -15.64
CA SER A 27 3.71 11.03 -16.51
C SER A 27 4.47 11.88 -17.55
N SER A 28 3.85 12.93 -18.09
CA SER A 28 4.54 13.84 -19.04
C SER A 28 5.65 14.66 -18.36
N LEU A 29 5.42 15.14 -17.14
CA LEU A 29 6.45 15.81 -16.35
C LEU A 29 7.60 14.84 -16.03
N ALA A 30 7.30 13.63 -15.55
CA ALA A 30 8.31 12.63 -15.22
C ALA A 30 9.16 12.25 -16.45
N ARG A 31 8.53 12.07 -17.63
CA ARG A 31 9.24 11.85 -18.90
C ARG A 31 10.19 13.00 -19.23
N THR A 32 9.72 14.24 -19.09
CA THR A 32 10.52 15.44 -19.36
C THR A 32 11.73 15.52 -18.42
N LEU A 33 11.54 15.22 -17.12
CA LEU A 33 12.62 15.20 -16.14
C LEU A 33 13.67 14.12 -16.45
N ARG A 34 13.22 12.92 -16.83
CA ARG A 34 14.09 11.82 -17.26
C ARG A 34 14.89 12.19 -18.51
N ASP A 35 14.24 12.80 -19.51
CA ASP A 35 14.90 13.24 -20.75
C ASP A 35 15.96 14.31 -20.46
N HIS A 36 15.63 15.29 -19.63
CA HIS A 36 16.59 16.31 -19.22
C HIS A 36 17.77 15.70 -18.45
N ALA A 37 17.52 14.80 -17.49
CA ALA A 37 18.59 14.15 -16.73
C ALA A 37 19.50 13.30 -17.64
N SER A 38 18.92 12.60 -18.62
CA SER A 38 19.67 11.83 -19.62
C SER A 38 20.58 12.73 -20.46
N GLN A 39 20.05 13.85 -20.98
CA GLN A 39 20.85 14.84 -21.70
C GLN A 39 21.98 15.42 -20.85
N GLN A 40 21.78 15.61 -19.54
CA GLN A 40 22.84 16.06 -18.64
C GLN A 40 23.97 15.03 -18.51
N VAL A 41 23.65 13.73 -18.39
CA VAL A 41 24.65 12.65 -18.35
C VAL A 41 25.46 12.63 -19.64
N GLU A 42 24.78 12.66 -20.80
CA GLU A 42 25.43 12.68 -22.12
C GLU A 42 26.36 13.90 -22.30
N ARG A 43 25.98 15.06 -21.73
CA ARG A 43 26.81 16.26 -21.75
C ARG A 43 28.03 16.18 -20.82
N VAL A 44 27.86 15.65 -19.61
CA VAL A 44 28.92 15.63 -18.58
C VAL A 44 29.95 14.53 -18.83
N ARG A 45 29.52 13.38 -19.35
CA ARG A 45 30.38 12.21 -19.61
C ARG A 45 31.65 12.51 -20.42
N PRO A 46 31.60 13.16 -21.61
CA PRO A 46 32.80 13.47 -22.37
C PRO A 46 33.71 14.51 -21.67
N LEU A 47 33.11 15.44 -20.92
CA LEU A 47 33.86 16.45 -20.15
C LEU A 47 34.60 15.83 -18.95
N VAL A 48 34.10 14.74 -18.38
CA VAL A 48 34.85 13.96 -17.38
C VAL A 48 35.93 13.11 -18.06
N ALA A 49 35.61 12.49 -19.21
CA ALA A 49 36.55 11.65 -19.94
C ALA A 49 37.80 12.40 -20.41
N ASN A 50 37.66 13.68 -20.79
CA ASN A 50 38.77 14.54 -21.18
C ASN A 50 39.42 15.32 -20.02
N GLY A 51 38.98 15.08 -18.77
CA GLY A 51 39.52 15.70 -17.56
C GLY A 51 39.06 17.14 -17.28
N THR A 52 38.12 17.68 -18.06
CA THR A 52 37.57 19.04 -17.85
C THR A 52 36.74 19.13 -16.57
N LEU A 53 35.98 18.08 -16.25
CA LEU A 53 35.14 18.00 -15.05
C LEU A 53 35.59 16.85 -14.13
N PRO A 54 35.41 16.98 -12.80
CA PRO A 54 35.71 15.90 -11.86
C PRO A 54 34.68 14.76 -11.98
N LYS A 55 35.11 13.53 -11.68
CA LYS A 55 34.26 12.32 -11.72
C LYS A 55 32.97 12.47 -10.89
N SER A 56 33.05 13.16 -9.75
CA SER A 56 31.89 13.40 -8.87
C SER A 56 30.73 14.13 -9.55
N GLN A 57 30.98 14.89 -10.64
CA GLN A 57 29.91 15.51 -11.42
C GLN A 57 29.17 14.50 -12.30
N LEU A 58 29.88 13.51 -12.85
CA LEU A 58 29.24 12.42 -13.59
C LEU A 58 28.44 11.54 -12.63
N ASP A 59 29.01 11.19 -11.48
CA ASP A 59 28.32 10.39 -10.45
C ASP A 59 27.01 11.07 -10.00
N GLN A 60 27.02 12.41 -9.82
CA GLN A 60 25.82 13.19 -9.51
C GLN A 60 24.79 13.20 -10.65
N ALA A 61 25.25 13.35 -11.90
CA ALA A 61 24.36 13.35 -13.06
C ALA A 61 23.68 11.98 -13.23
N GLU A 62 24.44 10.90 -13.10
CA GLU A 62 23.94 9.53 -13.19
C GLU A 62 22.97 9.21 -12.04
N SER A 63 23.27 9.68 -10.82
CA SER A 63 22.33 9.54 -9.69
C SER A 63 21.01 10.29 -9.93
N ARG A 64 21.02 11.45 -10.59
CA ARG A 64 19.79 12.19 -10.93
C ARG A 64 19.01 11.51 -12.04
N LEU A 65 19.69 10.93 -13.03
CA LEU A 65 19.04 10.13 -14.06
C LEU A 65 18.33 8.92 -13.47
N ALA A 66 19.02 8.13 -12.63
CA ALA A 66 18.43 6.98 -11.95
C ALA A 66 17.23 7.38 -11.08
N ASP A 67 17.28 8.55 -10.43
CA ASP A 67 16.14 9.08 -9.68
C ASP A 67 14.95 9.41 -10.58
N ALA A 68 15.19 10.06 -11.72
CA ALA A 68 14.14 10.42 -12.68
C ALA A 68 13.53 9.19 -13.38
N GLU A 69 14.32 8.15 -13.65
CA GLU A 69 13.83 6.87 -14.18
C GLU A 69 12.88 6.19 -13.20
N ASP A 70 13.25 6.13 -11.91
CA ASP A 70 12.38 5.57 -10.88
C ASP A 70 11.10 6.41 -10.69
N GLU A 71 11.18 7.74 -10.80
CA GLU A 71 9.99 8.61 -10.75
C GLU A 71 9.04 8.35 -11.92
N LEU A 72 9.58 8.09 -13.12
CA LEU A 72 8.76 7.74 -14.27
C LEU A 72 7.99 6.44 -14.03
N ILE A 73 8.65 5.41 -13.51
CA ILE A 73 7.99 4.15 -13.12
C ILE A 73 6.84 4.42 -12.13
N LEU A 74 7.08 5.22 -11.08
CA LEU A 74 6.04 5.56 -10.10
C LEU A 74 4.91 6.40 -10.70
N SER A 75 5.21 7.31 -11.61
CA SER A 75 4.19 8.11 -12.29
C SER A 75 3.23 7.25 -13.13
N GLU A 76 3.74 6.17 -13.72
CA GLU A 76 2.96 5.25 -14.57
C GLU A 76 2.22 4.19 -13.74
N THR A 77 2.78 3.77 -12.60
CA THR A 77 2.25 2.66 -11.80
C THR A 77 1.51 3.08 -10.53
N LEU A 78 2.02 4.08 -9.79
CA LEU A 78 1.54 4.47 -8.47
C LEU A 78 0.55 5.65 -8.53
N TYR A 79 0.90 6.69 -9.28
CA TYR A 79 0.14 7.95 -9.34
C TYR A 79 -0.84 8.03 -10.52
N GLY A 80 -0.62 7.26 -11.58
CA GLY A 80 -1.60 7.11 -12.64
C GLY A 80 -2.89 6.47 -12.11
N GLN A 81 -3.97 6.54 -12.88
CA GLN A 81 -5.06 5.58 -12.78
C GLN A 81 -4.74 4.37 -13.67
N PRO A 82 -3.89 3.40 -13.28
CA PRO A 82 -3.98 2.12 -13.95
C PRO A 82 -5.38 1.60 -13.62
N GLN A 83 -6.16 1.35 -14.67
CA GLN A 83 -7.30 0.45 -14.59
C GLN A 83 -6.80 -0.74 -13.77
N VAL A 84 -7.41 -1.00 -12.61
CA VAL A 84 -6.96 -2.04 -11.66
C VAL A 84 -6.80 -3.41 -12.36
N GLU A 85 -7.47 -3.57 -13.50
CA GLU A 85 -7.41 -4.71 -14.43
C GLU A 85 -6.12 -4.82 -15.28
N LYS A 86 -5.25 -3.81 -15.32
CA LYS A 86 -4.08 -3.76 -16.22
C LYS A 86 -2.72 -3.78 -15.54
N LEU A 87 -2.63 -3.54 -14.23
CA LEU A 87 -1.34 -3.60 -13.55
C LEU A 87 -0.94 -5.06 -13.32
N THR A 88 0.07 -5.51 -14.04
CA THR A 88 0.62 -6.86 -13.95
C THR A 88 1.39 -7.05 -12.64
N ASP A 89 1.57 -8.30 -12.22
CA ASP A 89 2.40 -8.64 -11.05
C ASP A 89 3.83 -8.07 -11.19
N THR A 90 4.37 -8.06 -12.42
CA THR A 90 5.69 -7.48 -12.73
C THR A 90 5.72 -5.97 -12.49
N GLU A 91 4.73 -5.23 -12.98
CA GLU A 91 4.64 -3.77 -12.76
C GLU A 91 4.47 -3.43 -11.28
N ALA A 92 3.76 -4.26 -10.50
CA ALA A 92 3.63 -4.08 -9.06
C ALA A 92 4.98 -4.27 -8.34
N VAL A 93 5.80 -5.23 -8.79
CA VAL A 93 7.16 -5.44 -8.27
C VAL A 93 8.06 -4.27 -8.64
N ASP A 94 8.03 -3.82 -9.89
CA ASP A 94 8.85 -2.70 -10.39
C ASP A 94 8.49 -1.38 -9.68
N MET A 95 7.22 -1.12 -9.43
CA MET A 95 6.73 0.01 -8.64
C MET A 95 7.34 0.03 -7.23
N VAL A 96 7.27 -1.09 -6.50
CA VAL A 96 7.83 -1.18 -5.15
C VAL A 96 9.35 -1.05 -5.18
N ALA A 97 10.00 -1.65 -6.16
CA ALA A 97 11.45 -1.58 -6.33
C ALA A 97 11.91 -0.14 -6.66
N ALA A 98 11.19 0.59 -7.52
CA ALA A 98 11.48 1.99 -7.84
C ALA A 98 11.34 2.90 -6.61
N ALA A 99 10.25 2.76 -5.85
CA ALA A 99 10.07 3.51 -4.62
C ALA A 99 11.16 3.19 -3.58
N ARG A 100 11.56 1.92 -3.46
CA ARG A 100 12.63 1.47 -2.57
C ARG A 100 13.95 2.14 -2.92
N ARG A 101 14.35 2.09 -4.20
CA ARG A 101 15.61 2.69 -4.69
C ARG A 101 15.64 4.20 -4.44
N ARG A 102 14.52 4.91 -4.67
CA ARG A 102 14.40 6.35 -4.38
C ARG A 102 14.57 6.65 -2.89
N PHE A 103 13.94 5.86 -2.03
CA PHE A 103 14.08 5.98 -0.57
C PHE A 103 15.52 5.73 -0.11
N GLU A 104 16.14 4.63 -0.55
CA GLU A 104 17.51 4.26 -0.17
C GLU A 104 18.55 5.30 -0.62
N ARG A 105 18.42 5.85 -1.82
CA ARG A 105 19.29 6.95 -2.28
C ARG A 105 19.15 8.19 -1.40
N GLN A 106 17.92 8.56 -1.02
CA GLN A 106 17.69 9.71 -0.15
C GLN A 106 18.17 9.46 1.28
N GLN A 107 18.01 8.23 1.79
CA GLN A 107 18.50 7.84 3.10
C GLN A 107 20.02 8.02 3.18
N LYS A 108 20.74 7.52 2.17
CA LYS A 108 22.20 7.70 2.09
C LYS A 108 22.60 9.18 2.09
N LEU A 109 21.90 10.03 1.33
CA LEU A 109 22.14 11.46 1.33
C LEU A 109 21.85 12.10 2.69
N ALA A 110 20.76 11.72 3.35
CA ALA A 110 20.42 12.23 4.68
C ALA A 110 21.47 11.81 5.72
N ASP A 111 21.95 10.56 5.67
CA ASP A 111 22.99 10.06 6.59
C ASP A 111 24.31 10.82 6.41
N GLU A 112 24.73 11.07 5.17
CA GLU A 112 25.91 11.89 4.85
C GLU A 112 25.77 13.33 5.36
N ARG A 113 24.56 13.92 5.29
CA ARG A 113 24.30 15.28 5.80
C ARG A 113 24.21 15.32 7.32
N GLN A 114 23.69 14.28 7.97
CA GLN A 114 23.66 14.18 9.43
C GLN A 114 25.08 14.23 10.00
N LEU A 115 26.04 13.52 9.39
CA LEU A 115 27.44 13.57 9.79
C LEU A 115 28.01 15.01 9.75
N LEU A 116 27.63 15.82 8.76
CA LEU A 116 28.06 17.22 8.66
C LEU A 116 27.40 18.11 9.72
N VAL A 117 26.16 17.82 10.12
CA VAL A 117 25.51 18.50 11.25
C VAL A 117 26.23 18.18 12.55
N ASP A 118 26.57 16.92 12.76
CA ASP A 118 27.25 16.45 13.98
C ASP A 118 28.65 17.05 14.12
N GLN A 119 29.31 17.31 12.99
CA GLN A 119 30.58 18.04 12.90
C GLN A 119 30.42 19.57 13.01
N GLY A 120 29.20 20.09 13.10
CA GLY A 120 28.91 21.52 13.16
C GLY A 120 29.18 22.27 11.86
N ILE A 121 29.33 21.56 10.72
CA ILE A 121 29.65 22.15 9.41
C ILE A 121 28.40 22.76 8.76
N ILE A 122 27.25 22.08 8.88
CA ILE A 122 25.96 22.60 8.39
C ILE A 122 24.98 22.78 9.55
N SER A 123 24.03 23.69 9.37
CA SER A 123 23.01 23.95 10.37
C SER A 123 21.94 22.85 10.41
N ARG A 124 21.28 22.69 11.56
CA ARG A 124 20.09 21.82 11.68
C ARG A 124 18.97 22.23 10.72
N ALA A 125 18.85 23.54 10.44
CA ALA A 125 17.85 24.05 9.52
C ALA A 125 18.12 23.60 8.07
N GLU A 126 19.38 23.62 7.62
CA GLU A 126 19.77 23.11 6.31
C GLU A 126 19.60 21.60 6.20
N PHE A 127 19.77 20.86 7.29
CA PHE A 127 19.52 19.42 7.30
C PHE A 127 18.04 19.05 7.20
N GLN A 128 17.15 19.92 7.70
CA GLN A 128 15.72 19.63 7.74
C GLN A 128 15.13 19.33 6.35
N GLN A 129 15.60 19.99 5.29
CA GLN A 129 15.14 19.71 3.92
C GLN A 129 15.42 18.26 3.48
N PHE A 130 16.53 17.67 3.92
CA PHE A 130 16.88 16.29 3.58
C PHE A 130 16.02 15.28 4.35
N ARG A 131 15.68 15.62 5.59
CA ARG A 131 14.73 14.83 6.41
C ARG A 131 13.32 14.87 5.84
N ASP A 132 12.84 16.06 5.48
CA ASP A 132 11.49 16.21 4.94
C ASP A 132 11.32 15.41 3.64
N GLU A 133 12.34 15.44 2.77
CA GLU A 133 12.38 14.65 1.54
C GLU A 133 12.48 13.14 1.82
N LEU A 134 13.25 12.72 2.83
CA LEU A 134 13.33 11.32 3.25
C LEU A 134 11.97 10.81 3.75
N ASP A 135 11.30 11.58 4.62
CA ASP A 135 9.97 11.26 5.13
C ASP A 135 8.94 11.20 4.00
N ALA A 136 9.02 12.11 3.02
CA ALA A 136 8.17 12.09 1.83
C ALA A 136 8.36 10.81 1.02
N ARG A 137 9.61 10.42 0.74
CA ARG A 137 9.91 9.18 0.01
C ARG A 137 9.52 7.92 0.81
N GLY A 138 9.62 7.96 2.13
CA GLY A 138 9.13 6.89 3.02
C GLY A 138 7.63 6.66 2.86
N ARG A 139 6.83 7.74 2.83
CA ARG A 139 5.38 7.64 2.58
C ARG A 139 5.05 7.08 1.21
N VAL A 140 5.80 7.46 0.17
CA VAL A 140 5.64 6.92 -1.19
C VAL A 140 5.94 5.42 -1.23
N LEU A 141 6.98 4.97 -0.54
CA LEU A 141 7.33 3.56 -0.43
C LEU A 141 6.25 2.74 0.26
N GLU A 142 5.71 3.25 1.36
CA GLU A 142 4.59 2.63 2.08
C GLU A 142 3.34 2.53 1.18
N LEU A 143 3.02 3.60 0.44
CA LEU A 143 1.90 3.61 -0.51
C LEU A 143 2.10 2.55 -1.61
N ALA A 144 3.30 2.44 -2.18
CA ALA A 144 3.63 1.42 -3.18
C ALA A 144 3.47 0.00 -2.62
N GLN A 145 3.93 -0.26 -1.39
CA GLN A 145 3.80 -1.56 -0.73
C GLN A 145 2.32 -1.93 -0.50
N ASN A 146 1.53 -0.97 -0.02
CA ASN A 146 0.10 -1.15 0.22
C ASN A 146 -0.66 -1.42 -1.08
N ARG A 147 -0.34 -0.69 -2.15
CA ARG A 147 -0.93 -0.90 -3.48
C ARG A 147 -0.57 -2.26 -4.06
N ALA A 148 0.70 -2.67 -3.99
CA ALA A 148 1.12 -3.99 -4.46
C ALA A 148 0.47 -5.13 -3.66
N LYS A 149 0.28 -4.95 -2.35
CA LYS A 149 -0.46 -5.90 -1.52
C LYS A 149 -1.92 -6.02 -1.97
N LEU A 150 -2.59 -4.88 -2.17
CA LEU A 150 -3.97 -4.84 -2.64
C LEU A 150 -4.15 -5.59 -3.97
N LEU A 151 -3.26 -5.37 -4.93
CA LEU A 151 -3.31 -6.04 -6.23
C LEU A 151 -3.16 -7.56 -6.11
N ARG A 152 -2.22 -8.04 -5.29
CA ARG A 152 -2.08 -9.48 -5.02
C ARG A 152 -3.34 -10.08 -4.40
N ASP A 153 -3.94 -9.35 -3.45
CA ASP A 153 -5.17 -9.80 -2.78
C ASP A 153 -6.33 -9.87 -3.79
N LEU A 154 -6.46 -8.88 -4.68
CA LEU A 154 -7.47 -8.88 -5.76
C LEU A 154 -7.23 -10.00 -6.79
N HIS A 155 -5.99 -10.27 -7.18
CA HIS A 155 -5.67 -11.35 -8.10
C HIS A 155 -6.00 -12.73 -7.49
N ALA A 156 -5.68 -12.92 -6.20
CA ALA A 156 -6.06 -14.13 -5.47
C ALA A 156 -7.58 -14.34 -5.42
N MET A 157 -8.35 -13.25 -5.26
CA MET A 157 -9.82 -13.32 -5.33
C MET A 157 -10.32 -13.75 -6.71
N ALA A 158 -9.82 -13.14 -7.78
CA ALA A 158 -10.25 -13.43 -9.14
C ALA A 158 -9.96 -14.89 -9.53
N GLU A 159 -8.83 -15.45 -9.10
CA GLU A 159 -8.53 -16.85 -9.34
C GLU A 159 -9.43 -17.79 -8.52
N ASN A 160 -9.76 -17.42 -7.28
CA ASN A 160 -10.69 -18.20 -6.47
C ASN A 160 -12.11 -18.19 -7.06
N GLU A 161 -12.58 -17.04 -7.52
CA GLU A 161 -13.87 -16.91 -8.23
C GLU A 161 -13.92 -17.84 -9.45
N ARG A 162 -12.87 -17.85 -10.29
CA ARG A 162 -12.77 -18.77 -11.42
C ARG A 162 -12.77 -20.24 -11.00
N GLN A 163 -12.13 -20.58 -9.89
CA GLN A 163 -12.14 -21.95 -9.36
C GLN A 163 -13.53 -22.37 -8.87
N LEU A 164 -14.24 -21.48 -8.17
CA LEU A 164 -15.62 -21.72 -7.73
C LEU A 164 -16.58 -21.86 -8.91
N GLU A 165 -16.46 -21.00 -9.93
CA GLU A 165 -17.25 -21.10 -11.16
C GLU A 165 -17.01 -22.45 -11.87
N ARG A 166 -15.74 -22.88 -11.99
CA ARG A 166 -15.39 -24.18 -12.56
C ARG A 166 -15.96 -25.34 -11.74
N ALA A 167 -15.89 -25.27 -10.41
CA ALA A 167 -16.44 -26.31 -9.52
C ALA A 167 -17.97 -26.38 -9.60
N ALA A 168 -18.64 -25.22 -9.68
CA ALA A 168 -20.09 -25.12 -9.86
C ALA A 168 -20.52 -25.69 -11.22
N GLN A 169 -19.80 -25.36 -12.29
CA GLN A 169 -20.04 -25.90 -13.64
C GLN A 169 -19.77 -27.41 -13.72
N ALA A 170 -18.84 -27.94 -12.90
CA ALA A 170 -18.53 -29.36 -12.81
C ALA A 170 -19.53 -30.16 -11.93
N GLY A 171 -20.57 -29.53 -11.39
CA GLY A 171 -21.62 -30.21 -10.62
C GLY A 171 -21.16 -30.76 -9.26
N LEU A 172 -20.03 -30.29 -8.74
CA LEU A 172 -19.54 -30.68 -7.41
C LEU A 172 -20.41 -30.03 -6.31
N PRO A 173 -20.96 -30.80 -5.35
CA PRO A 173 -21.75 -30.26 -4.24
C PRO A 173 -20.81 -29.60 -3.22
N THR A 174 -20.34 -28.38 -3.51
CA THR A 174 -19.42 -27.66 -2.61
C THR A 174 -19.97 -26.31 -2.13
N LEU A 175 -21.12 -25.86 -2.66
CA LEU A 175 -21.60 -24.49 -2.45
C LEU A 175 -22.43 -24.26 -1.19
N GLN A 176 -22.99 -25.29 -0.56
CA GLN A 176 -23.87 -25.09 0.62
C GLN A 176 -23.14 -24.98 1.95
N ASN A 177 -21.80 -25.13 1.98
CA ASN A 177 -21.05 -25.21 3.23
C ASN A 177 -19.78 -24.32 3.24
N SER A 178 -19.72 -23.26 2.44
CA SER A 178 -18.58 -22.34 2.37
C SER A 178 -18.63 -21.25 3.46
N MET A 179 -19.81 -20.95 3.99
CA MET A 179 -20.04 -19.87 4.95
C MET A 179 -20.99 -20.33 6.06
N THR A 180 -20.69 -19.95 7.30
CA THR A 180 -21.60 -20.11 8.44
C THR A 180 -21.86 -18.73 9.06
N ARG A 181 -23.12 -18.37 9.29
CA ARG A 181 -23.51 -17.10 9.91
C ARG A 181 -24.12 -17.35 11.29
N PHE A 182 -23.77 -16.50 12.24
CA PHE A 182 -24.42 -16.42 13.54
C PHE A 182 -24.83 -14.97 13.79
N GLU A 183 -26.14 -14.74 13.92
CA GLU A 183 -26.71 -13.38 14.07
C GLU A 183 -26.48 -12.79 15.48
N GLY A 184 -26.21 -13.62 16.48
CA GLY A 184 -26.03 -13.18 17.86
C GLY A 184 -27.22 -12.35 18.37
N ASN A 185 -26.93 -11.32 19.17
CA ASN A 185 -27.89 -10.27 19.56
C ASN A 185 -27.85 -9.04 18.63
N GLY A 186 -27.09 -9.11 17.52
CA GLY A 186 -26.88 -7.99 16.60
C GLY A 186 -26.00 -6.85 17.13
N HIS A 187 -25.42 -6.99 18.33
CA HIS A 187 -24.56 -5.98 18.95
C HIS A 187 -23.10 -6.42 18.94
N PHE A 188 -22.27 -5.61 18.29
CA PHE A 188 -20.81 -5.67 18.38
C PHE A 188 -20.26 -4.27 18.21
N THR A 189 -19.31 -3.90 19.07
CA THR A 189 -18.54 -2.67 18.98
C THR A 189 -17.05 -2.99 19.11
N LEU A 190 -16.19 -2.08 18.65
CA LEU A 190 -14.74 -2.29 18.77
C LEU A 190 -14.28 -2.36 20.24
N ASP A 191 -15.07 -1.83 21.18
CA ASP A 191 -14.80 -1.91 22.61
C ASP A 191 -14.97 -3.33 23.19
N ASP A 192 -15.65 -4.22 22.46
CA ASP A 192 -15.79 -5.63 22.83
C ASP A 192 -14.53 -6.45 22.47
N LEU A 193 -13.70 -5.96 21.54
CA LEU A 193 -12.54 -6.66 21.01
C LEU A 193 -11.45 -6.97 22.05
N PRO A 194 -11.12 -6.09 23.01
CA PRO A 194 -10.16 -6.40 24.07
C PRO A 194 -10.57 -7.61 24.92
N THR A 195 -11.87 -7.78 25.19
CA THR A 195 -12.39 -8.94 25.93
C THR A 195 -12.18 -10.23 25.13
N ILE A 196 -12.57 -10.24 23.84
CA ILE A 196 -12.40 -11.39 22.95
C ILE A 196 -10.91 -11.76 22.80
N SER A 197 -10.06 -10.76 22.55
CA SER A 197 -8.61 -10.93 22.43
C SER A 197 -7.98 -11.45 23.73
N GLY A 198 -8.47 -10.97 24.88
CA GLY A 198 -8.03 -11.39 26.20
C GLY A 198 -8.33 -12.87 26.47
N GLU A 199 -9.55 -13.32 26.19
CA GLU A 199 -9.94 -14.73 26.35
C GLU A 199 -9.17 -15.65 25.39
N PHE A 200 -8.99 -15.23 24.13
CA PHE A 200 -8.22 -15.99 23.14
C PHE A 200 -6.77 -16.21 23.61
N ARG A 201 -6.12 -15.13 24.06
CA ARG A 201 -4.75 -15.19 24.57
C ARG A 201 -4.62 -16.03 25.84
N LYS A 202 -5.60 -15.99 26.74
CA LYS A 202 -5.62 -16.89 27.92
C LYS A 202 -5.68 -18.36 27.51
N HIS A 203 -6.37 -18.70 26.42
CA HIS A 203 -6.54 -20.08 25.97
C HIS A 203 -5.35 -20.60 25.15
N PHE A 204 -4.80 -19.81 24.22
CA PHE A 204 -3.77 -20.24 23.27
C PHE A 204 -2.37 -19.68 23.55
N ASN A 205 -2.22 -18.77 24.52
CA ASN A 205 -0.96 -18.15 24.91
C ASN A 205 -0.26 -17.35 23.78
N HIS A 206 -1.04 -16.86 22.80
CA HIS A 206 -0.61 -15.87 21.81
C HIS A 206 -1.76 -14.91 21.48
N ASP A 207 -1.43 -13.82 20.81
CA ASP A 207 -2.42 -12.81 20.44
C ASP A 207 -3.39 -13.31 19.36
N LEU A 208 -4.60 -12.75 19.37
CA LEU A 208 -5.62 -12.99 18.34
C LEU A 208 -5.11 -12.47 16.99
N PRO A 209 -5.05 -13.31 15.92
CA PRO A 209 -4.48 -12.91 14.64
C PRO A 209 -5.49 -12.05 13.84
N VAL A 210 -5.65 -10.79 14.23
CA VAL A 210 -6.51 -9.82 13.54
C VAL A 210 -5.91 -9.46 12.18
N SER A 211 -6.64 -9.73 11.10
CA SER A 211 -6.25 -9.37 9.72
C SER A 211 -6.82 -8.03 9.27
N ALA A 212 -7.96 -7.61 9.81
CA ALA A 212 -8.54 -6.31 9.53
C ALA A 212 -9.22 -5.75 10.79
N LEU A 213 -8.88 -4.52 11.15
CA LEU A 213 -9.53 -3.77 12.22
C LEU A 213 -10.24 -2.57 11.60
N GLY A 214 -11.56 -2.63 11.43
CA GLY A 214 -12.32 -1.60 10.74
C GLY A 214 -12.07 -1.57 9.22
N GLN A 215 -12.33 -0.41 8.60
CA GLN A 215 -12.23 -0.25 7.15
C GLN A 215 -10.77 -0.41 6.66
N THR A 216 -10.55 -1.27 5.67
CA THR A 216 -9.24 -1.41 4.99
C THR A 216 -9.36 -1.12 3.50
N LEU A 217 -8.23 -0.97 2.81
CA LEU A 217 -8.19 -0.75 1.35
C LEU A 217 -8.83 -1.90 0.56
N ILE A 218 -8.71 -3.14 1.04
CA ILE A 218 -9.32 -4.33 0.40
C ILE A 218 -10.85 -4.19 0.43
N HIS A 219 -11.41 -3.86 1.60
CA HIS A 219 -12.83 -3.61 1.74
C HIS A 219 -13.29 -2.45 0.85
N GLN A 220 -12.49 -1.37 0.76
CA GLN A 220 -12.81 -0.23 -0.09
C GLN A 220 -12.82 -0.60 -1.57
N SER A 221 -11.84 -1.37 -2.06
CA SER A 221 -11.81 -1.84 -3.45
C SER A 221 -12.97 -2.77 -3.78
N MET A 222 -13.46 -3.53 -2.80
CA MET A 222 -14.64 -4.39 -2.94
C MET A 222 -15.96 -3.63 -2.79
N GLN A 223 -15.92 -2.33 -2.50
CA GLN A 223 -17.08 -1.50 -2.17
C GLN A 223 -17.86 -2.03 -0.96
N LEU A 224 -17.16 -2.61 0.01
CA LEU A 224 -17.70 -3.11 1.27
C LEU A 224 -17.39 -2.15 2.42
N ASP A 225 -18.42 -1.85 3.22
CA ASP A 225 -18.35 -1.07 4.43
C ASP A 225 -18.00 -2.00 5.60
N HIS A 226 -16.73 -1.98 5.99
CA HIS A 226 -16.17 -2.78 7.07
C HIS A 226 -15.94 -1.94 8.33
N ARG A 227 -16.58 -0.78 8.46
CA ARG A 227 -16.46 0.05 9.66
C ARG A 227 -17.08 -0.65 10.87
N ASN A 228 -16.40 -0.58 12.01
CA ASN A 228 -16.80 -1.23 13.27
C ASN A 228 -16.94 -2.76 13.14
N ARG A 229 -16.10 -3.38 12.30
CA ARG A 229 -16.00 -4.84 12.11
C ARG A 229 -14.55 -5.28 12.24
N VAL A 230 -14.35 -6.57 12.46
CA VAL A 230 -13.02 -7.14 12.64
C VAL A 230 -12.93 -8.44 11.87
N ASP A 231 -11.91 -8.60 11.03
CA ASP A 231 -11.58 -9.91 10.47
C ASP A 231 -10.42 -10.52 11.24
N VAL A 232 -10.55 -11.81 11.54
CA VAL A 232 -9.53 -12.63 12.18
C VAL A 232 -9.07 -13.70 11.20
N ALA A 233 -7.77 -13.78 10.95
CA ALA A 233 -7.11 -14.71 10.02
C ALA A 233 -7.06 -16.16 10.56
N LEU A 234 -8.21 -16.68 11.00
CA LEU A 234 -8.36 -18.06 11.44
C LEU A 234 -9.33 -18.77 10.50
N ASN A 235 -8.93 -19.95 10.02
CA ASN A 235 -9.85 -20.84 9.35
C ASN A 235 -10.83 -21.42 10.39
N PRO A 236 -12.16 -21.28 10.20
CA PRO A 236 -13.16 -21.77 11.17
C PRO A 236 -13.19 -23.29 11.35
N GLN A 237 -12.39 -24.05 10.61
CA GLN A 237 -12.22 -25.49 10.75
C GLN A 237 -11.00 -25.89 11.60
N THR A 238 -10.11 -24.96 11.95
CA THR A 238 -8.99 -25.25 12.86
C THR A 238 -9.45 -25.23 14.32
N PRO A 239 -8.69 -25.86 15.25
CA PRO A 239 -9.02 -25.80 16.67
C PRO A 239 -9.22 -24.37 17.20
N GLU A 240 -8.33 -23.44 16.82
CA GLU A 240 -8.43 -22.02 17.17
C GLU A 240 -9.69 -21.36 16.60
N GLY A 241 -9.99 -21.58 15.31
CA GLY A 241 -11.16 -21.01 14.65
C GLY A 241 -12.48 -21.54 15.22
N MET A 242 -12.56 -22.85 15.48
CA MET A 242 -13.73 -23.47 16.12
C MET A 242 -13.94 -22.94 17.54
N TRP A 243 -12.87 -22.81 18.33
CA TRP A 243 -12.93 -22.26 19.68
C TRP A 243 -13.39 -20.80 19.68
N LEU A 244 -12.85 -19.98 18.76
CA LEU A 244 -13.28 -18.58 18.63
C LEU A 244 -14.76 -18.48 18.28
N CYS A 245 -15.26 -19.31 17.35
CA CYS A 245 -16.68 -19.35 17.01
C CYS A 245 -17.54 -19.69 18.24
N GLN A 246 -17.12 -20.66 19.07
CA GLN A 246 -17.84 -21.01 20.30
C GLN A 246 -17.84 -19.87 21.32
N LEU A 247 -16.72 -19.16 21.49
CA LEU A 247 -16.65 -17.97 22.34
C LEU A 247 -17.61 -16.88 21.87
N LEU A 248 -17.62 -16.57 20.56
CA LEU A 248 -18.50 -15.56 19.98
C LEU A 248 -19.97 -15.93 20.14
N GLN A 249 -20.32 -17.21 20.00
CA GLN A 249 -21.66 -17.72 20.29
C GLN A 249 -22.04 -17.54 21.76
N HIS A 250 -21.13 -17.85 22.69
CA HIS A 250 -21.36 -17.70 24.12
C HIS A 250 -21.59 -16.23 24.50
N LEU A 251 -20.79 -15.32 23.94
CA LEU A 251 -20.91 -13.88 24.12
C LEU A 251 -22.07 -13.26 23.31
N ARG A 252 -22.76 -14.06 22.48
CA ARG A 252 -23.81 -13.64 21.55
C ARG A 252 -23.39 -12.55 20.57
N VAL A 253 -22.10 -12.52 20.21
CA VAL A 253 -21.53 -11.58 19.24
C VAL A 253 -21.81 -12.09 17.82
N PRO A 254 -22.38 -11.27 16.91
CA PRO A 254 -22.59 -11.68 15.53
C PRO A 254 -21.26 -11.98 14.81
N TYR A 255 -21.25 -13.01 13.97
CA TYR A 255 -20.09 -13.30 13.12
C TYR A 255 -20.48 -14.04 11.84
N ILE A 256 -19.57 -13.97 10.86
CA ILE A 256 -19.58 -14.76 9.64
C ILE A 256 -18.26 -15.52 9.55
N ALA A 257 -18.34 -16.84 9.44
CA ALA A 257 -17.19 -17.70 9.28
C ALA A 257 -17.09 -18.18 7.83
N PHE A 258 -16.03 -17.77 7.14
CA PHE A 258 -15.71 -18.19 5.78
C PHE A 258 -14.74 -19.37 5.81
N ARG A 259 -15.17 -20.53 5.31
CA ARG A 259 -14.33 -21.74 5.23
C ARG A 259 -13.44 -21.75 3.99
N ASN A 260 -13.84 -21.00 2.97
CA ASN A 260 -13.13 -20.80 1.70
C ASN A 260 -13.30 -19.32 1.31
N ALA A 261 -12.57 -18.85 0.30
CA ALA A 261 -12.90 -17.56 -0.30
C ALA A 261 -14.30 -17.61 -0.93
N VAL A 262 -14.96 -16.46 -0.98
CA VAL A 262 -16.32 -16.29 -1.52
C VAL A 262 -16.31 -15.08 -2.43
N ALA A 263 -16.70 -15.29 -3.69
CA ALA A 263 -16.73 -14.24 -4.70
C ALA A 263 -17.49 -13.00 -4.19
N GLY A 264 -16.86 -11.83 -4.28
CA GLY A 264 -17.42 -10.56 -3.84
C GLY A 264 -17.58 -10.36 -2.33
N ALA A 265 -17.17 -11.31 -1.48
CA ALA A 265 -17.39 -11.24 -0.03
C ALA A 265 -16.15 -11.59 0.83
N ALA A 266 -15.35 -12.59 0.46
CA ALA A 266 -14.21 -13.06 1.25
C ALA A 266 -13.03 -13.47 0.36
N THR A 267 -11.81 -13.07 0.72
CA THR A 267 -10.60 -13.33 -0.07
C THR A 267 -9.87 -14.62 0.30
N ALA A 268 -10.09 -15.13 1.52
CA ALA A 268 -9.51 -16.34 2.08
C ALA A 268 -10.38 -16.85 3.25
N PRO A 269 -10.13 -18.05 3.81
CA PRO A 269 -10.79 -18.48 5.04
C PRO A 269 -10.46 -17.55 6.21
N HIS A 270 -11.48 -16.98 6.84
CA HIS A 270 -11.36 -16.09 8.00
C HIS A 270 -12.67 -16.02 8.78
N ILE A 271 -12.64 -15.43 9.96
CA ILE A 271 -13.82 -15.16 10.79
C ILE A 271 -14.02 -13.64 10.84
N HIS A 272 -15.13 -13.18 10.28
CA HIS A 272 -15.59 -11.79 10.32
C HIS A 272 -16.47 -11.59 11.56
N ILE A 273 -16.09 -10.68 12.45
CA ILE A 273 -16.77 -10.36 13.71
C ILE A 273 -17.55 -9.05 13.54
N GLY A 274 -18.83 -9.11 13.90
CA GLY A 274 -19.79 -8.04 13.72
C GLY A 274 -20.88 -8.40 12.72
N LEU A 275 -21.73 -7.42 12.42
CA LEU A 275 -22.78 -7.56 11.40
C LEU A 275 -22.18 -7.63 9.99
N GLU A 276 -22.92 -8.21 9.05
CA GLU A 276 -22.53 -8.25 7.65
C GLU A 276 -22.12 -6.87 7.09
N SER A 277 -21.00 -6.84 6.35
CA SER A 277 -20.56 -5.64 5.63
C SER A 277 -21.59 -5.24 4.58
N THR A 278 -22.01 -3.97 4.59
CA THR A 278 -22.94 -3.42 3.59
C THR A 278 -22.17 -2.84 2.41
N ARG A 279 -22.83 -2.63 1.26
CA ARG A 279 -22.21 -1.87 0.17
C ARG A 279 -21.94 -0.42 0.59
N LEU A 280 -20.74 0.08 0.31
CA LEU A 280 -20.42 1.50 0.47
C LEU A 280 -21.33 2.32 -0.45
N ARG A 281 -22.22 3.15 0.14
CA ARG A 281 -22.95 4.17 -0.61
C ARG A 281 -21.97 5.26 -1.01
N ILE A 282 -21.49 5.21 -2.25
CA ILE A 282 -20.81 6.35 -2.87
C ILE A 282 -21.89 7.43 -3.05
N ALA A 283 -21.80 8.52 -2.29
CA ALA A 283 -22.55 9.71 -2.62
C ALA A 283 -22.08 10.14 -4.02
N ARG A 284 -22.98 10.10 -5.01
CA ARG A 284 -22.73 10.78 -6.28
C ARG A 284 -22.59 12.27 -5.93
N ALA A 285 -21.40 12.82 -6.17
CA ALA A 285 -21.27 14.25 -6.33
C ALA A 285 -21.93 14.56 -7.68
N ASP A 286 -23.12 15.14 -7.62
CA ASP A 286 -23.76 15.77 -8.77
C ASP A 286 -23.02 17.06 -9.17
#